data_AF-G7EBH9-F1
#
_entry.id   AF-G7EBH9-F1
#
_cell.length_a   1.000
_cell.length_b   1.000
_cell.length_c   1.000
_cell.angle_alpha   90.00
_cell.angle_beta   90.00
_cell.angle_gamma   90.00
#
_symmetry.space_group_name_H-M   'P 1'
#
loop_
_entity.id
_entity.type
_entity.pdbx_description
1 polymer ?
#
loop_
_entity_poly.entity_id
_entity_poly.type
_entity_poly.pdbx_seq_one_letter_code
_entity_poly.pdbx_strand_id
1 'polypeptide(L)' 'MLSKGVTFNEEPRVEPYGTVVVFEDLYGTKWDLLQLNNQ' A
#
# COMPACT_ATOMS: atom_id res chain seq x y z
N MET A 1 6.26 -7.77 6.78
CA MET A 1 5.22 -7.86 5.72
C MET A 1 5.71 -8.53 4.44
N LEU A 2 6.99 -8.39 4.05
CA LEU A 2 7.58 -9.02 2.84
C LEU A 2 7.54 -10.57 2.80
N SER A 3 7.20 -11.24 3.90
CA SER A 3 7.23 -12.72 3.99
C SER A 3 5.93 -13.41 3.55
N LYS A 4 4.87 -12.68 3.14
CA LYS A 4 3.56 -13.26 2.79
C LYS A 4 3.21 -13.24 1.30
N GLY A 5 4.19 -13.03 0.41
CA GLY A 5 3.95 -13.01 -1.04
C GLY A 5 3.20 -11.77 -1.53
N VAL A 6 3.30 -10.67 -0.78
CA VAL A 6 2.74 -9.38 -1.18
C VAL A 6 3.79 -8.62 -2.00
N THR A 7 3.46 -8.24 -3.22
CA THR A 7 4.34 -7.47 -4.10
C THR A 7 3.95 -6.00 -4.02
N PHE A 8 4.88 -5.15 -3.58
CA PHE A 8 4.67 -3.70 -3.61
C PHE A 8 5.07 -3.18 -4.99
N ASN A 9 4.13 -2.52 -5.67
CA ASN A 9 4.32 -2.01 -7.02
C ASN A 9 4.92 -0.60 -7.05
N GLU A 10 4.85 0.12 -5.92
CA GLU A 10 5.37 1.47 -5.76
C GLU A 10 5.88 1.70 -4.34
N GLU A 11 6.72 2.72 -4.16
CA GLU A 11 7.07 3.22 -2.84
C GLU A 11 5.86 3.96 -2.23
N PRO A 12 5.68 3.92 -0.89
CA PRO A 12 4.59 4.66 -0.25
C PRO A 12 4.66 6.16 -0.58
N ARG A 13 3.54 6.72 -1.06
CA ARG A 13 3.40 8.15 -1.36
C ARG A 13 2.72 8.87 -0.20
N VAL A 14 3.16 10.10 0.05
CA VAL A 14 2.56 10.99 1.07
C VAL A 14 1.51 11.87 0.42
N GLU A 15 0.29 11.75 0.89
CA GLU A 15 -0.86 12.55 0.48
C GLU A 15 -1.35 13.43 1.65
N PRO A 16 -2.09 14.52 1.40
CA PRO A 16 -2.58 15.39 2.47
C PRO A 16 -3.40 14.66 3.54
N TYR A 17 -4.06 13.57 3.17
CA TYR A 17 -4.93 12.76 4.04
C TYR A 17 -4.22 11.56 4.69
N GLY A 18 -3.00 11.22 4.29
CA GLY A 18 -2.33 10.02 4.76
C GLY A 18 -1.19 9.55 3.88
N THR A 19 -0.59 8.42 4.26
CA THR A 19 0.35 7.69 3.42
C THR A 19 -0.38 6.58 2.68
N VAL A 20 -0.18 6.50 1.36
CA VAL A 20 -0.80 5.48 0.50
C VAL A 20 0.28 4.62 -0.13
N VAL A 21 0.05 3.31 -0.22
CA VAL A 21 0.90 2.42 -1.01
C VAL A 21 0.05 1.40 -1.76
N VAL A 22 0.33 1.20 -3.05
CA VAL A 22 -0.30 0.15 -3.85
C VAL A 22 0.51 -1.15 -3.77
N PHE A 23 -0.18 -2.24 -3.44
CA PHE A 23 0.38 -3.58 -3.48
C PHE A 23 -0.53 -4.52 -4.28
N GLU A 24 0.06 -5.63 -4.72
CA GLU A 24 -0.62 -6.70 -5.46
C GLU A 24 -0.71 -7.96 -4.60
N ASP A 25 -1.89 -8.58 -4.58
CA ASP A 25 -2.11 -9.87 -3.93
C ASP A 25 -1.74 -11.06 -4.84
N LEU A 26 -1.84 -12.27 -4.30
CA LEU A 26 -1.49 -13.52 -5.00
C LEU A 26 -2.33 -13.79 -6.26
N TYR A 27 -3.45 -13.07 -6.45
CA TYR A 27 -4.34 -13.21 -7.60
C TYR A 27 -4.13 -12.11 -8.64
N GLY A 28 -3.15 -11.22 -8.45
CA GLY A 28 -2.90 -10.09 -9.33
C GLY A 28 -3.82 -8.89 -9.06
N THR A 29 -4.58 -8.90 -7.96
CA THR A 29 -5.46 -7.79 -7.61
C THR A 29 -4.65 -6.70 -6.93
N LYS A 30 -4.82 -5.46 -7.40
CA LYS A 30 -4.15 -4.28 -6.84
C LYS A 30 -5.00 -3.63 -5.77
N TRP A 31 -4.38 -3.29 -4.66
CA TRP A 31 -5.01 -2.70 -3.49
C TRP A 31 -4.23 -1.47 -3.01
N ASP A 32 -4.96 -0.41 -2.68
CA ASP A 32 -4.42 0.75 -1.97
C ASP A 32 -4.47 0.50 -0.46
N LEU A 33 -3.30 0.51 0.19
CA LEU A 33 -3.20 0.56 1.64
C LEU A 33 -3.08 2.03 2.06
N LEU A 34 -4.11 2.55 2.72
CA LEU A 34 -4.14 3.91 3.27
C LEU A 34 -3.85 3.90 4.77
N GLN A 35 -2.81 4.61 5.18
CA GLN A 35 -2.58 5.00 6.56
C GLN A 35 -2.99 6.47 6.73
N LEU A 36 -4.08 6.71 7.44
CA LEU A 36 -4.55 8.07 7.72
C LEU A 36 -3.56 8.83 8.60
N ASN A 37 -3.39 10.13 8.32
CA ASN A 37 -2.70 11.02 9.23
C ASN A 37 -3.64 11.25 10.43
N ASN A 38 -3.29 10.74 11.61
CA ASN A 38 -3.99 11.11 12.84
C ASN A 38 -3.71 12.60 13.10
N GLN A 39 -4.71 13.44 12.84
CA GLN A 39 -4.76 14.79 13.41
C GLN A 39 -4.96 14.72 14.93
#